data_AF-A0A9P7EBX5-F1
#
_entry.id   AF-A0A9P7EBX5-F1
#
_cell.length_a   1.000
_cell.length_b   1.000
_cell.length_c   1.000
_cell.angle_alpha   90.00
_cell.angle_beta   90.00
_cell.angle_gamma   90.00
#
_symmetry.space_group_name_H-M   'P 1'
#
loop_
_entity.id
_entity.type
_entity.pdbx_description
1 polymer ?
#
loop_
_entity_poly.entity_id
_entity_poly.type
_entity_poly.pdbx_seq_one_letter_code
_entity_poly.pdbx_strand_id
1 'polypeptide(L)'
;MARSGHSTQLTSGRHRAHQPQTQKLTENEILELKNYLLEWTLAKQKEKQAVFTAIARAARLLAPKVNQAQWKKRKQIYKTWLFNNRKKKERKDMIKYGRKWTPRMVIYQRNWEEVLKRIEDESRAKPGGPESHELSDDELEKVKETAEEWSNNFPPPEIQAQVAHKKGPAYMEHFSKEMWRQCRMRVFVMSAWKNEQGEVLFWMHDDNEALGDGDSFMKTKDWEDIKLVWQEYTQEQFSARAWDGG
;
A
#
# COMPACT_ATOMS: atom_id res chain seq x y z
N MET A 1 -16.04 25.30 -53.80
CA MET A 1 -16.55 26.38 -52.93
C MET A 1 -17.02 25.79 -51.61
N ALA A 2 -16.67 26.45 -50.50
CA ALA A 2 -17.32 26.46 -49.17
C ALA A 2 -17.56 25.15 -48.38
N ARG A 3 -16.71 25.00 -47.35
CA ARG A 3 -16.89 24.52 -45.95
C ARG A 3 -18.28 24.06 -45.47
N SER A 4 -18.28 22.97 -44.69
CA SER A 4 -18.95 22.77 -43.38
C SER A 4 -19.01 21.26 -43.12
N GLY A 5 -18.47 20.63 -42.07
CA GLY A 5 -18.10 21.13 -40.75
C GLY A 5 -19.07 20.66 -39.67
N HIS A 6 -19.34 19.35 -39.52
CA HIS A 6 -20.08 18.81 -38.37
C HIS A 6 -19.39 17.58 -37.77
N SER A 7 -18.61 17.88 -36.72
CA SER A 7 -18.11 16.94 -35.73
C SER A 7 -19.19 16.77 -34.66
N THR A 8 -19.89 15.65 -34.65
CA THR A 8 -20.84 15.30 -33.59
C THR A 8 -20.06 14.89 -32.34
N GLN A 9 -19.87 15.83 -31.43
CA GLN A 9 -19.39 15.54 -30.08
C GLN A 9 -20.48 14.79 -29.31
N LEU A 10 -20.10 13.61 -28.83
CA LEU A 10 -20.84 12.81 -27.85
C LEU A 10 -21.05 13.63 -26.57
N THR A 11 -22.31 13.88 -26.26
CA THR A 11 -22.77 14.45 -24.99
C THR A 11 -22.55 13.46 -23.85
N SER A 12 -21.38 13.52 -23.21
CA SER A 12 -21.16 12.90 -21.89
C SER A 12 -21.71 13.83 -20.80
N GLY A 13 -23.03 13.80 -20.63
CA GLY A 13 -23.71 14.38 -19.48
C GLY A 13 -23.55 13.49 -18.26
N ARG A 14 -22.36 13.45 -17.66
CA ARG A 14 -22.19 12.92 -16.30
C ARG A 14 -22.34 14.07 -15.32
N HIS A 15 -23.52 14.14 -14.71
CA HIS A 15 -23.83 15.02 -13.59
C HIS A 15 -22.69 15.01 -12.56
N ARG A 16 -21.90 16.10 -12.51
CA ARG A 16 -21.12 16.42 -11.32
C ARG A 16 -22.13 16.77 -10.24
N ALA A 17 -22.23 15.90 -9.25
CA ALA A 17 -22.83 16.23 -7.98
C ALA A 17 -22.33 17.59 -7.52
N HIS A 18 -23.27 18.50 -7.22
CA HIS A 18 -23.00 19.80 -6.64
C HIS A 18 -22.07 19.63 -5.43
N GLN A 19 -20.80 20.06 -5.55
CA GLN A 19 -20.00 20.35 -4.38
C GLN A 19 -20.64 21.56 -3.69
N PRO A 20 -21.02 21.46 -2.39
CA PRO A 20 -21.49 22.62 -1.65
C PRO A 20 -20.36 23.66 -1.61
N GLN A 21 -20.66 24.90 -1.97
CA GLN A 21 -19.71 26.00 -1.97
C GLN A 21 -19.05 26.13 -0.58
N THR A 22 -17.83 25.61 -0.46
CA THR A 22 -16.99 25.80 0.72
C THR A 22 -16.56 27.25 0.74
N GLN A 23 -16.90 27.97 1.83
CA GLN A 23 -16.37 29.32 2.07
C GLN A 23 -14.85 29.26 1.96
N LYS A 24 -14.29 29.90 0.92
CA LYS A 24 -12.85 29.93 0.67
C LYS A 24 -12.15 30.64 1.85
N LEU A 25 -11.03 30.06 2.29
CA LEU A 25 -10.13 30.72 3.23
C LEU A 25 -9.51 31.94 2.55
N THR A 26 -9.31 33.04 3.29
CA THR A 26 -8.60 34.20 2.74
C THR A 26 -7.09 33.91 2.66
N GLU A 27 -6.38 34.67 1.83
CA GLU A 27 -4.93 34.51 1.67
C GLU A 27 -4.15 34.75 2.97
N ASN A 28 -4.60 35.70 3.78
CA ASN A 28 -4.01 36.01 5.09
C ASN A 28 -4.18 34.85 6.08
N GLU A 29 -5.34 34.19 6.07
CA GLU A 29 -5.56 32.99 6.88
C GLU A 29 -4.65 31.84 6.42
N ILE A 30 -4.51 31.64 5.11
CA ILE A 30 -3.64 30.59 4.55
C ILE A 30 -2.17 30.85 4.91
N LEU A 31 -1.71 32.10 4.84
CA LEU A 31 -0.35 32.47 5.25
C LEU A 31 -0.10 32.11 6.72
N GLU A 32 -1.06 32.41 7.58
CA GLU A 32 -0.94 32.09 9.00
C GLU A 32 -0.95 30.58 9.25
N LEU A 33 -1.82 29.82 8.56
CA LEU A 33 -1.81 28.37 8.64
C LEU A 33 -0.48 27.77 8.15
N LYS A 34 0.20 28.38 7.17
CA LYS A 34 1.54 27.97 6.71
C LYS A 34 2.61 28.21 7.78
N ASN A 35 2.57 29.33 8.49
CA ASN A 35 3.53 29.67 9.55
C ASN A 35 3.55 28.59 10.66
N TYR A 36 2.37 28.09 11.02
CA TYR A 36 2.23 27.05 12.03
C TYR A 36 2.26 25.61 11.47
N LEU A 37 2.40 25.44 10.15
CA LEU A 37 2.31 24.12 9.53
C LEU A 37 3.41 23.19 10.04
N LEU A 38 4.63 23.69 10.19
CA LEU A 38 5.76 22.90 10.69
C LEU A 38 5.51 22.43 12.13
N GLU A 39 5.12 23.34 13.03
CA GLU A 39 4.80 23.03 14.43
C GLU A 39 3.64 22.02 14.52
N TRP A 40 2.57 22.22 13.73
CA TRP A 40 1.45 21.27 13.63
C TRP A 40 1.88 19.88 13.13
N THR A 41 2.80 19.82 12.16
CA THR A 41 3.28 18.55 11.59
C THR A 41 4.11 17.74 12.58
N LEU A 42 4.89 18.42 13.43
CA LEU A 42 5.82 17.84 14.41
C LEU A 42 5.15 17.54 15.77
N ALA A 43 4.09 18.26 16.13
CA ALA A 43 3.38 18.09 17.40
C ALA A 43 2.88 16.65 17.62
N LYS A 44 3.11 16.12 18.83
CA LYS A 44 2.57 14.83 19.26
C LYS A 44 1.06 14.94 19.48
N GLN A 45 0.35 13.81 19.49
CA GLN A 45 -1.11 13.79 19.61
C GLN A 45 -1.64 14.55 20.84
N LYS A 46 -0.91 14.52 21.96
CA LYS A 46 -1.25 15.24 23.20
C LYS A 46 -1.06 16.77 23.08
N GLU A 47 -0.15 17.23 22.23
CA GLU A 47 0.19 18.64 22.04
C GLU A 47 -0.62 19.30 20.91
N LYS A 48 -1.14 18.50 19.97
CA LYS A 48 -1.91 18.99 18.81
C LYS A 48 -3.08 19.88 19.17
N GLN A 49 -3.76 19.63 20.29
CA GLN A 49 -4.88 20.46 20.71
C GLN A 49 -4.42 21.88 21.12
N ALA A 50 -3.26 22.00 21.78
CA ALA A 50 -2.69 23.28 22.16
C ALA A 50 -2.24 24.07 20.92
N VAL A 51 -1.49 23.41 20.02
CA VAL A 51 -1.03 24.00 18.75
C VAL A 51 -2.22 24.46 17.90
N PHE A 52 -3.26 23.62 17.75
CA PHE A 52 -4.46 24.02 17.03
C PHE A 52 -5.19 25.21 17.68
N THR A 53 -5.16 25.30 19.00
CA THR A 53 -5.78 26.42 19.72
C THR A 53 -5.05 27.73 19.44
N ALA A 54 -3.71 27.71 19.41
CA ALA A 54 -2.89 28.86 19.03
C ALA A 54 -3.17 29.29 17.59
N ILE A 55 -3.15 28.33 16.64
CA ILE A 55 -3.48 28.57 15.23
C ILE A 55 -4.87 29.19 15.07
N ALA A 56 -5.87 28.60 15.72
CA ALA A 56 -7.25 29.08 15.62
C ALA A 56 -7.41 30.47 16.22
N ARG A 57 -6.63 30.86 17.24
CA ARG A 57 -6.64 32.21 17.80
C ARG A 57 -6.01 33.21 16.83
N ALA A 58 -4.83 32.91 16.29
CA ALA A 58 -4.13 33.77 15.35
C ALA A 58 -4.94 33.99 14.06
N ALA A 59 -5.40 32.91 13.44
CA ALA A 59 -6.23 32.97 12.24
C ALA A 59 -7.63 33.55 12.47
N ARG A 60 -8.09 33.70 13.73
CA ARG A 60 -9.35 34.40 14.04
C ARG A 60 -9.21 35.90 13.84
N LEU A 61 -8.04 36.46 14.13
CA LEU A 61 -7.79 37.90 14.00
C LEU A 61 -7.78 38.34 12.52
N LEU A 62 -7.45 37.40 11.62
CA LEU A 62 -7.38 37.61 10.18
C LEU A 62 -8.67 37.18 9.43
N ALA A 63 -9.57 36.50 10.13
CA ALA A 63 -10.84 36.04 9.56
C ALA A 63 -11.87 37.17 9.50
N PRO A 64 -12.79 37.16 8.51
CA PRO A 64 -13.97 38.01 8.55
C PRO A 64 -14.75 37.82 9.84
N LYS A 65 -15.44 38.88 10.29
CA LYS A 65 -16.31 38.81 11.48
C LYS A 65 -17.41 37.79 11.23
N VAL A 66 -17.32 36.66 11.91
CA VAL A 66 -18.25 35.53 11.79
C VAL A 66 -18.91 35.22 13.13
N ASN A 67 -20.15 34.75 13.09
CA ASN A 67 -20.85 34.31 14.30
C ASN A 67 -20.27 32.99 14.84
N GLN A 68 -20.73 32.56 16.02
CA GLN A 68 -20.18 31.38 16.69
C GLN A 68 -20.35 30.08 15.89
N ALA A 69 -21.47 29.92 15.18
CA ALA A 69 -21.75 28.74 14.36
C ALA A 69 -20.86 28.69 13.10
N GLN A 70 -20.69 29.82 12.44
CA GLN A 70 -19.75 29.99 11.31
C GLN A 70 -18.30 29.79 11.77
N TRP A 71 -17.94 30.26 12.97
CA TRP A 71 -16.62 30.03 13.54
C TRP A 71 -16.32 28.55 13.78
N LYS A 72 -17.30 27.77 14.25
CA LYS A 72 -17.16 26.31 14.38
C LYS A 72 -16.88 25.67 13.01
N LYS A 73 -17.61 26.06 11.96
CA LYS A 73 -17.37 25.59 10.59
C LYS A 73 -15.97 25.97 10.09
N ARG A 74 -15.53 27.20 10.35
CA ARG A 74 -14.21 27.69 9.93
C ARG A 74 -13.05 26.94 10.59
N LYS A 75 -13.16 26.65 11.88
CA LYS A 75 -12.18 25.79 12.58
C LYS A 75 -12.08 24.40 11.95
N GLN A 76 -13.19 23.83 11.47
CA GLN A 76 -13.15 22.56 10.75
C GLN A 76 -12.40 22.68 9.42
N ILE A 77 -12.61 23.78 8.68
CA ILE A 77 -11.88 24.07 7.43
C ILE A 77 -10.36 24.19 7.71
N TYR A 78 -9.96 24.87 8.80
CA TYR A 78 -8.54 24.96 9.19
C TYR A 78 -7.94 23.58 9.49
N LYS A 79 -8.65 22.72 10.24
CA LYS A 79 -8.20 21.35 10.51
C LYS A 79 -7.98 20.55 9.22
N THR A 80 -8.96 20.61 8.31
CA THR A 80 -8.87 19.93 7.01
C THR A 80 -7.71 20.47 6.17
N TRP A 81 -7.52 21.79 6.14
CA TRP A 81 -6.41 22.40 5.41
C TRP A 81 -5.05 21.96 5.97
N LEU A 82 -4.86 22.02 7.29
CA LEU A 82 -3.63 21.59 7.96
C LEU A 82 -3.36 20.09 7.78
N PHE A 83 -4.39 19.26 7.74
CA PHE A 83 -4.27 17.83 7.46
C PHE A 83 -3.81 17.56 6.03
N ASN A 84 -4.44 18.24 5.05
CA ASN A 84 -4.13 18.06 3.63
C ASN A 84 -2.75 18.63 3.24
N ASN A 85 -2.29 19.67 3.94
CA ASN A 85 -1.00 20.33 3.68
C ASN A 85 0.12 19.82 4.59
N ARG A 86 -0.14 18.84 5.47
CA ARG A 86 0.93 18.18 6.23
C ARG A 86 1.91 17.57 5.22
N LYS A 87 3.22 17.81 5.39
CA LYS A 87 4.24 17.02 4.68
C LYS A 87 3.84 15.55 4.79
N LYS A 88 3.71 14.86 3.65
CA LYS A 88 3.47 13.41 3.65
C LYS A 88 4.54 12.84 4.58
N LYS A 89 4.09 12.13 5.61
CA LYS A 89 4.99 11.42 6.53
C LYS A 89 5.98 10.67 5.64
N GLU A 90 7.28 10.75 5.93
CA GLU A 90 8.28 9.93 5.23
C GLU A 90 7.68 8.54 5.06
N ARG A 91 7.68 8.06 3.82
CA ARG A 91 7.10 6.75 3.52
C ARG A 91 7.85 5.79 4.44
N LYS A 92 7.16 5.28 5.46
CA LYS A 92 7.67 4.14 6.22
C LYS A 92 7.97 3.06 5.19
N ASP A 93 9.06 2.32 5.39
CA ASP A 93 9.37 1.16 4.56
C ASP A 93 8.09 0.36 4.35
N MET A 94 7.68 0.27 3.09
CA MET A 94 6.37 -0.31 2.74
C MET A 94 6.36 -1.79 3.09
N ILE A 95 7.55 -2.37 3.21
CA ILE A 95 7.80 -3.77 3.46
C ILE A 95 8.71 -3.90 4.68
N LYS A 96 8.21 -4.59 5.70
CA LYS A 96 9.00 -4.98 6.87
C LYS A 96 9.51 -6.40 6.64
N TYR A 97 10.81 -6.55 6.42
CA TYR A 97 11.46 -7.85 6.31
C TYR A 97 11.43 -8.60 7.66
N GLY A 98 11.34 -9.94 7.62
CA GLY A 98 11.50 -10.79 8.80
C GLY A 98 10.37 -10.71 9.85
N ARG A 99 9.16 -10.30 9.47
CA ARG A 99 8.03 -10.27 10.41
C ARG A 99 7.57 -11.70 10.73
N LYS A 100 7.51 -12.04 12.03
CA LYS A 100 6.85 -13.27 12.52
C LYS A 100 5.40 -13.34 12.02
N TRP A 101 4.94 -14.54 11.72
CA TRP A 101 3.55 -14.81 11.40
C TRP A 101 2.66 -14.44 12.58
N THR A 102 1.52 -13.82 12.30
CA THR A 102 0.52 -13.51 13.32
C THR A 102 -0.72 -14.35 13.07
N PRO A 103 -1.56 -14.59 14.11
CA PRO A 103 -2.83 -15.29 13.95
C PRO A 103 -3.67 -14.75 12.78
N ARG A 104 -3.75 -13.43 12.66
CA ARG A 104 -4.45 -12.74 11.57
C ARG A 104 -3.89 -13.06 10.19
N MET A 105 -2.56 -13.24 10.06
CA MET A 105 -1.93 -13.61 8.79
C MET A 105 -2.23 -15.07 8.42
N VAL A 106 -2.26 -15.97 9.40
CA VAL A 106 -2.64 -17.38 9.19
C VAL A 106 -4.08 -17.46 8.68
N ILE A 107 -5.02 -16.79 9.36
CA ILE A 107 -6.44 -16.74 8.94
C ILE A 107 -6.56 -16.19 7.51
N TYR A 108 -5.87 -15.09 7.22
CA TYR A 108 -5.90 -14.47 5.91
C TYR A 108 -5.34 -15.37 4.80
N GLN A 109 -4.39 -16.25 5.09
CA GLN A 109 -3.86 -17.14 4.04
C GLN A 109 -4.61 -18.45 3.94
N ARG A 110 -5.17 -18.97 5.04
CA ARG A 110 -5.89 -20.25 5.05
C ARG A 110 -7.33 -20.10 4.55
N ASN A 111 -8.04 -19.07 4.99
CA ASN A 111 -9.50 -19.00 4.86
C ASN A 111 -9.98 -17.78 4.08
N TRP A 112 -9.13 -17.03 3.37
CA TRP A 112 -9.58 -15.77 2.73
C TRP A 112 -10.71 -15.97 1.74
N GLU A 113 -10.67 -17.04 0.93
CA GLU A 113 -11.74 -17.33 -0.04
C GLU A 113 -13.02 -17.82 0.63
N GLU A 114 -12.92 -18.65 1.67
CA GLU A 114 -14.08 -19.09 2.47
C GLU A 114 -14.71 -17.94 3.27
N VAL A 115 -13.89 -17.06 3.83
CA VAL A 115 -14.31 -15.84 4.53
C VAL A 115 -14.95 -14.88 3.53
N LEU A 116 -14.37 -14.68 2.35
CA LEU A 116 -14.98 -13.84 1.31
C LEU A 116 -16.33 -14.40 0.86
N LYS A 117 -16.42 -15.71 0.63
CA LYS A 117 -17.63 -16.39 0.17
C LYS A 117 -18.74 -16.36 1.22
N ARG A 118 -18.42 -16.64 2.50
CA ARG A 118 -19.38 -16.49 3.60
C ARG A 118 -19.86 -15.06 3.78
N ILE A 119 -18.96 -14.07 3.70
CA ILE A 119 -19.38 -12.66 3.81
C ILE A 119 -20.25 -12.26 2.61
N GLU A 120 -19.98 -12.74 1.40
CA GLU A 120 -20.84 -12.53 0.23
C GLU A 120 -22.22 -13.18 0.41
N ASP A 121 -22.26 -14.40 0.94
CA ASP A 121 -23.50 -15.14 1.23
C ASP A 121 -24.33 -14.50 2.36
N GLU A 122 -23.71 -14.02 3.44
CA GLU A 122 -24.39 -13.39 4.58
C GLU A 122 -24.76 -11.92 4.32
N SER A 123 -23.91 -11.15 3.66
CA SER A 123 -24.07 -9.69 3.56
C SER A 123 -24.60 -9.20 2.20
N ARG A 124 -24.62 -10.05 1.16
CA ARG A 124 -24.88 -9.69 -0.25
C ARG A 124 -24.09 -8.44 -0.71
N ALA A 125 -22.96 -8.15 -0.06
CA ALA A 125 -22.13 -6.99 -0.30
C ALA A 125 -20.65 -7.39 -0.30
N LYS A 126 -19.82 -6.63 -1.01
CA LYS A 126 -18.39 -6.92 -1.09
C LYS A 126 -17.71 -6.75 0.29
N PRO A 127 -16.94 -7.73 0.78
CA PRO A 127 -16.43 -7.71 2.14
C PRO A 127 -15.38 -6.62 2.38
N GLY A 128 -15.55 -5.84 3.45
CA GLY A 128 -14.57 -4.89 3.95
C GLY A 128 -13.59 -5.53 4.93
N GLY A 129 -12.73 -6.44 4.47
CA GLY A 129 -11.66 -7.06 5.28
C GLY A 129 -12.13 -7.95 6.45
N PRO A 130 -11.27 -8.83 6.99
CA PRO A 130 -11.69 -9.89 7.91
C PRO A 130 -11.80 -9.41 9.37
N GLU A 131 -12.25 -8.18 9.64
CA GLU A 131 -12.30 -7.61 11.00
C GLU A 131 -13.51 -8.04 11.84
N SER A 132 -14.38 -8.93 11.36
CA SER A 132 -15.68 -9.19 12.01
C SER A 132 -16.11 -10.67 12.05
N HIS A 133 -15.18 -11.60 12.26
CA HIS A 133 -15.56 -12.99 12.58
C HIS A 133 -15.00 -13.37 13.95
N GLU A 134 -15.90 -13.62 14.89
CA GLU A 134 -15.62 -14.17 16.21
C GLU A 134 -15.27 -15.65 16.04
N LEU A 135 -13.97 -15.96 15.99
CA LEU A 135 -13.49 -17.33 16.11
C LEU A 135 -13.79 -17.84 17.52
N SER A 136 -14.09 -19.13 17.65
CA SER A 136 -14.19 -19.74 18.98
C SER A 136 -12.84 -19.68 19.71
N ASP A 137 -12.83 -19.81 21.04
CA ASP A 137 -11.59 -19.81 21.82
C ASP A 137 -10.63 -20.92 21.36
N ASP A 138 -11.17 -22.11 21.06
CA ASP A 138 -10.41 -23.25 20.54
C ASP A 138 -9.80 -22.97 19.15
N GLU A 139 -10.53 -22.28 18.28
CA GLU A 139 -10.03 -21.88 16.95
C GLU A 139 -8.95 -20.81 17.07
N LEU A 140 -9.12 -19.86 17.98
CA LEU A 140 -8.15 -18.80 18.23
C LEU A 140 -6.83 -19.36 18.78
N GLU A 141 -6.90 -20.36 19.66
CA GLU A 141 -5.72 -21.04 20.20
C GLU A 141 -4.97 -21.80 19.10
N LYS A 142 -5.65 -22.62 18.31
CA LYS A 142 -5.05 -23.32 17.15
C LYS A 142 -4.36 -22.37 16.16
N VAL A 143 -4.99 -21.23 15.87
CA VAL A 143 -4.42 -20.23 14.96
C VAL A 143 -3.18 -19.56 15.57
N LYS A 144 -3.13 -19.36 16.90
CA LYS A 144 -1.93 -18.85 17.58
C LYS A 144 -0.78 -19.84 17.52
N GLU A 145 -1.04 -21.11 17.81
CA GLU A 145 -0.05 -22.18 17.71
C GLU A 145 0.51 -22.28 16.28
N THR A 146 -0.37 -22.27 15.28
CA THR A 146 0.04 -22.29 13.87
C THR A 146 0.89 -21.07 13.50
N ALA A 147 0.54 -19.87 14.00
CA ALA A 147 1.32 -18.67 13.74
C ALA A 147 2.72 -18.73 14.36
N GLU A 148 2.84 -19.32 15.55
CA GLU A 148 4.12 -19.55 16.20
C GLU A 148 4.95 -20.60 15.45
N GLU A 149 4.33 -21.72 15.08
CA GLU A 149 4.94 -22.77 14.27
C GLU A 149 5.50 -22.20 12.96
N TRP A 150 4.69 -21.49 12.18
CA TRP A 150 5.13 -20.91 10.90
C TRP A 150 6.21 -19.83 11.08
N SER A 151 6.24 -19.17 12.23
CA SER A 151 7.30 -18.22 12.56
C SER A 151 8.64 -18.90 12.86
N ASN A 152 8.61 -20.13 13.36
CA ASN A 152 9.81 -20.87 13.77
C ASN A 152 10.31 -21.83 12.66
N ASN A 153 9.40 -22.47 11.93
CA ASN A 153 9.69 -23.58 11.00
C ASN A 153 9.31 -23.30 9.53
N PHE A 154 8.85 -22.09 9.19
CA PHE A 154 8.25 -21.70 7.91
C PHE A 154 6.82 -22.24 7.72
N PRO A 155 5.97 -21.54 6.93
CA PRO A 155 4.62 -22.02 6.62
C PRO A 155 4.66 -23.18 5.60
N PRO A 156 3.56 -23.92 5.41
CA PRO A 156 3.45 -25.00 4.42
C PRO A 156 3.77 -24.52 2.99
N PRO A 157 4.24 -25.42 2.10
CA PRO A 157 4.62 -25.06 0.73
C PRO A 157 3.53 -24.32 -0.06
N GLU A 158 2.27 -24.69 0.08
CA GLU A 158 1.15 -24.03 -0.61
C GLU A 158 1.04 -22.56 -0.17
N ILE A 159 1.18 -22.31 1.14
CA ILE A 159 1.15 -20.96 1.70
C ILE A 159 2.40 -20.17 1.28
N GLN A 160 3.56 -20.81 1.21
CA GLN A 160 4.77 -20.18 0.68
C GLN A 160 4.58 -19.78 -0.78
N ALA A 161 4.02 -20.65 -1.61
CA ALA A 161 3.72 -20.40 -3.01
C ALA A 161 2.78 -19.20 -3.18
N GLN A 162 1.70 -19.15 -2.41
CA GLN A 162 0.76 -18.02 -2.43
C GLN A 162 1.40 -16.71 -1.98
N VAL A 163 2.21 -16.74 -0.93
CA VAL A 163 2.93 -15.56 -0.44
C VAL A 163 3.94 -15.08 -1.49
N ALA A 164 4.70 -15.99 -2.09
CA ALA A 164 5.67 -15.67 -3.13
C ALA A 164 4.99 -14.99 -4.32
N HIS A 165 3.87 -15.55 -4.80
CA HIS A 165 3.10 -14.96 -5.90
C HIS A 165 2.50 -13.59 -5.53
N LYS A 166 1.82 -13.47 -4.38
CA LYS A 166 1.09 -12.24 -3.99
C LYS A 166 2.02 -11.11 -3.53
N LYS A 167 3.12 -11.44 -2.86
CA LYS A 167 4.00 -10.45 -2.20
C LYS A 167 5.38 -10.34 -2.84
N GLY A 168 5.90 -11.40 -3.43
CA GLY A 168 7.24 -11.45 -4.03
C GLY A 168 7.55 -10.24 -4.92
N PRO A 169 6.70 -9.88 -5.89
CA PRO A 169 6.93 -8.72 -6.75
C PRO A 169 7.10 -7.41 -5.98
N ALA A 170 6.26 -7.16 -4.98
CA ALA A 170 6.36 -5.95 -4.16
C ALA A 170 7.65 -5.94 -3.32
N TYR A 171 8.07 -7.09 -2.79
CA TYR A 171 9.34 -7.24 -2.06
C TYR A 171 10.54 -6.88 -2.94
N MET A 172 10.58 -7.41 -4.17
CA MET A 172 11.68 -7.13 -5.10
C MET A 172 11.68 -5.68 -5.55
N GLU A 173 10.52 -5.11 -5.90
CA GLU A 173 10.41 -3.69 -6.28
C GLU A 173 10.89 -2.75 -5.16
N HIS A 174 10.50 -3.04 -3.92
CA HIS A 174 10.95 -2.27 -2.76
C HIS A 174 12.45 -2.41 -2.53
N PHE A 175 12.99 -3.63 -2.61
CA PHE A 175 14.42 -3.88 -2.50
C PHE A 175 15.21 -3.09 -3.56
N SER A 176 14.82 -3.18 -4.84
CA SER A 176 15.44 -2.43 -5.94
C SER A 176 15.47 -0.93 -5.67
N LYS A 177 14.35 -0.36 -5.23
CA LYS A 177 14.23 1.06 -4.90
C LYS A 177 15.15 1.47 -3.73
N GLU A 178 15.24 0.64 -2.71
CA GLU A 178 16.10 0.91 -1.55
C GLU A 178 17.59 0.83 -1.91
N MET A 179 18.00 -0.18 -2.69
CA MET A 179 19.39 -0.33 -3.16
C MET A 179 19.84 0.88 -3.98
N TRP A 180 18.98 1.39 -4.86
CA TRP A 180 19.26 2.62 -5.60
C TRP A 180 19.28 3.86 -4.70
N ARG A 181 18.27 4.02 -3.84
CA ARG A 181 18.14 5.23 -3.01
C ARG A 181 19.31 5.38 -2.04
N GLN A 182 19.68 4.30 -1.35
CA GLN A 182 20.68 4.35 -0.28
C GLN A 182 22.10 4.25 -0.82
N CYS A 183 22.32 3.41 -1.83
CA CYS A 183 23.67 3.02 -2.25
C CYS A 183 23.96 3.28 -3.73
N ARG A 184 23.00 3.84 -4.49
CA ARG A 184 23.09 4.01 -5.95
C ARG A 184 23.37 2.71 -6.72
N MET A 185 22.97 1.57 -6.15
CA MET A 185 23.11 0.27 -6.80
C MET A 185 21.90 -0.01 -7.70
N ARG A 186 22.19 -0.57 -8.88
CA ARG A 186 21.18 -1.15 -9.78
C ARG A 186 21.17 -2.65 -9.57
N VAL A 187 19.99 -3.24 -9.57
CA VAL A 187 19.81 -4.68 -9.35
C VAL A 187 18.92 -5.26 -10.44
N PHE A 188 19.22 -6.51 -10.80
CA PHE A 188 18.39 -7.39 -11.60
C PHE A 188 18.25 -8.67 -10.79
N VAL A 189 17.01 -9.10 -10.53
CA VAL A 189 16.74 -10.22 -9.62
C VAL A 189 16.03 -11.32 -10.38
N MET A 190 16.61 -12.52 -10.35
CA MET A 190 15.95 -13.75 -10.78
C MET A 190 15.53 -14.52 -9.55
N SER A 191 14.28 -14.98 -9.53
CA SER A 191 13.71 -15.75 -8.44
C SER A 191 13.04 -17.01 -8.97
N ALA A 192 12.94 -18.02 -8.12
CA ALA A 192 12.19 -19.23 -8.41
C ALA A 192 11.55 -19.79 -7.15
N TRP A 193 10.37 -20.38 -7.30
CA TRP A 193 9.61 -21.01 -6.22
C TRP A 193 8.71 -22.10 -6.78
N LYS A 194 8.30 -23.06 -5.94
CA LYS A 194 7.27 -24.04 -6.32
C LYS A 194 5.89 -23.41 -6.21
N ASN A 195 5.03 -23.62 -7.19
CA ASN A 195 3.61 -23.30 -7.08
C ASN A 195 2.87 -24.33 -6.19
N GLU A 196 1.56 -24.16 -6.04
CA GLU A 196 0.72 -25.07 -5.24
C GLU A 196 0.71 -26.51 -5.78
N GLN A 197 0.99 -26.69 -7.07
CA GLN A 197 1.08 -27.99 -7.75
C GLN A 197 2.49 -28.60 -7.66
N GLY A 198 3.43 -27.92 -6.99
CA GLY A 198 4.83 -28.35 -6.87
C GLY A 198 5.69 -28.07 -8.10
N GLU A 199 5.14 -27.41 -9.12
CA GLU A 199 5.86 -27.02 -10.33
C GLU A 199 6.77 -25.82 -10.05
N VAL A 200 7.97 -25.83 -10.63
CA VAL A 200 8.93 -24.74 -10.46
C VAL A 200 8.53 -23.59 -11.36
N LEU A 201 8.20 -22.46 -10.75
CA LEU A 201 8.02 -21.18 -11.43
C LEU A 201 9.29 -20.36 -11.26
N PHE A 202 9.61 -19.58 -12.29
CA PHE A 202 10.70 -18.60 -12.27
C PHE A 202 10.15 -17.24 -12.66
N TRP A 203 10.76 -16.19 -12.11
CA TRP A 203 10.41 -14.82 -12.41
C TRP A 203 11.66 -13.95 -12.49
N MET A 204 11.61 -12.92 -13.32
CA MET A 204 12.64 -11.89 -13.39
C MET A 204 12.07 -10.53 -13.00
N HIS A 205 12.82 -9.79 -12.18
CA HIS A 205 12.48 -8.45 -11.74
C HIS A 205 13.58 -7.48 -12.20
N ASP A 206 13.18 -6.50 -13.00
CA ASP A 206 14.02 -5.41 -13.49
C ASP A 206 13.26 -4.09 -13.41
N ASP A 207 13.54 -3.33 -12.36
CA ASP A 207 12.93 -2.02 -12.12
C ASP A 207 13.83 -0.86 -12.58
N ASN A 208 14.94 -1.13 -13.28
CA ASN A 208 15.97 -0.13 -13.53
C ASN A 208 15.48 1.09 -14.34
N GLU A 209 14.51 0.90 -15.23
CA GLU A 209 13.84 1.99 -15.98
C GLU A 209 13.05 2.95 -15.08
N ALA A 210 12.52 2.44 -13.97
CA ALA A 210 11.81 3.27 -13.00
C ALA A 210 12.77 3.99 -12.03
N LEU A 211 14.08 3.73 -12.13
CA LEU A 211 15.11 4.21 -11.20
C LEU A 211 16.07 5.20 -11.90
N GLY A 212 15.69 6.48 -11.87
CA GLY A 212 16.51 7.57 -12.41
C GLY A 212 16.53 7.57 -13.94
N ASP A 213 17.73 7.55 -14.50
CA ASP A 213 18.05 7.55 -15.93
C ASP A 213 18.53 6.18 -16.42
N GLY A 214 18.16 5.11 -15.73
CA GLY A 214 18.62 3.77 -16.05
C GLY A 214 17.83 3.14 -17.18
N ASP A 215 18.51 2.33 -17.98
CA ASP A 215 17.84 1.42 -18.91
C ASP A 215 17.58 0.06 -18.25
N SER A 216 16.55 -0.63 -18.74
CA SER A 216 16.30 -2.03 -18.37
C SER A 216 17.46 -2.91 -18.83
N PHE A 217 17.99 -3.72 -17.93
CA PHE A 217 18.93 -4.78 -18.27
C PHE A 217 18.28 -5.76 -19.26
N MET A 218 17.04 -6.18 -19.00
CA MET A 218 16.33 -7.16 -19.81
C MET A 218 16.06 -6.69 -21.25
N LYS A 219 15.95 -5.38 -21.48
CA LYS A 219 15.73 -4.82 -22.83
C LYS A 219 17.01 -4.47 -23.57
N THR A 220 18.11 -4.22 -22.86
CA THR A 220 19.36 -3.72 -23.46
C THR A 220 20.44 -4.79 -23.59
N LYS A 221 20.28 -5.94 -22.94
CA LYS A 221 21.24 -7.03 -22.97
C LYS A 221 20.57 -8.30 -23.44
N ASP A 222 21.35 -9.14 -24.12
CA ASP A 222 21.01 -10.54 -24.30
C ASP A 222 21.39 -11.28 -23.02
N TRP A 223 20.41 -11.94 -22.42
CA TRP A 223 20.55 -12.64 -21.14
C TRP A 223 19.95 -14.05 -21.19
N GLU A 224 19.66 -14.56 -22.40
CA GLU A 224 19.09 -15.89 -22.58
C GLU A 224 20.02 -16.99 -22.04
N ASP A 225 21.35 -16.83 -22.17
CA ASP A 225 22.31 -17.77 -21.59
C ASP A 225 22.21 -17.83 -20.05
N ILE A 226 22.08 -16.68 -19.38
CA ILE A 226 21.94 -16.60 -17.93
C ILE A 226 20.61 -17.22 -17.49
N LYS A 227 19.55 -16.99 -18.27
CA LYS A 227 18.23 -17.55 -18.02
C LYS A 227 18.24 -19.06 -18.06
N LEU A 228 18.89 -19.66 -19.06
CA LEU A 228 19.01 -21.11 -19.18
C LEU A 228 19.75 -21.70 -17.98
N VAL A 229 20.90 -21.14 -17.62
CA VAL A 229 21.69 -21.60 -16.46
C VAL A 229 20.87 -21.49 -15.17
N TRP A 230 20.10 -20.41 -15.00
CA TRP A 230 19.21 -20.25 -13.84
C TRP A 230 18.08 -21.28 -13.81
N GLN A 231 17.45 -21.55 -14.96
CA GLN A 231 16.40 -22.54 -15.07
C GLN A 231 16.92 -23.95 -14.77
N GLU A 232 18.08 -24.33 -15.30
CA GLU A 232 18.73 -25.60 -15.01
C GLU A 232 19.04 -25.74 -13.51
N TYR A 233 19.68 -24.72 -12.93
CA TYR A 233 19.98 -24.70 -11.49
C TYR A 233 18.72 -24.84 -10.65
N THR A 234 17.68 -24.04 -10.91
CA THR A 234 16.46 -24.07 -10.12
C THR A 234 15.72 -25.39 -10.28
N GLN A 235 15.65 -25.93 -11.51
CA GLN A 235 15.05 -27.24 -11.73
C GLN A 235 15.81 -28.33 -10.97
N GLU A 236 17.14 -28.34 -10.99
CA GLU A 236 17.96 -29.29 -10.23
C GLU A 236 17.67 -29.18 -8.73
N GLN A 237 17.74 -27.98 -8.16
CA GLN A 237 17.56 -27.78 -6.71
C GLN A 237 16.15 -28.11 -6.22
N PHE A 238 15.13 -27.89 -7.05
CA PHE A 238 13.75 -28.21 -6.71
C PHE A 238 13.32 -29.64 -7.09
N SER A 239 14.03 -30.32 -7.99
CA SER A 239 13.78 -31.72 -8.39
C SER A 239 14.57 -32.73 -7.56
N ALA A 240 15.80 -32.40 -7.13
CA ALA A 240 16.64 -33.25 -6.29
C ALA A 240 16.10 -33.45 -4.86
N ARG A 241 14.99 -32.80 -4.52
CA ARG A 241 14.23 -32.99 -3.30
C ARG A 241 12.83 -33.49 -3.64
N ALA A 242 12.75 -34.69 -4.21
CA ALA A 242 11.61 -35.55 -3.89
C ALA A 242 11.61 -35.68 -2.35
N TRP A 243 10.48 -35.39 -1.74
CA TRP A 243 10.28 -35.53 -0.31
C TRP A 243 10.59 -36.98 0.10
N ASP A 244 11.79 -37.23 0.60
CA ASP A 244 12.05 -38.40 1.46
C ASP A 244 11.39 -38.09 2.80
N GLY A 245 10.06 -38.23 2.84
CA GLY A 245 9.27 -38.14 4.06
C GLY A 245 9.51 -39.38 4.92
N GLY A 246 10.43 -39.26 5.88
CA GLY A 246 10.47 -40.07 7.09
C GLY A 246 9.66 -39.42 8.21
#